data_AF-A0A7X5VQM0-F1
#
_entry.id   AF-A0A7X5VQM0-F1
#
_cell.length_a   1.000
_cell.length_b   1.000
_cell.length_c   1.000
_cell.angle_alpha   90.00
_cell.angle_beta   90.00
_cell.angle_gamma   90.00
#
_symmetry.space_group_name_H-M   'P 1'
#
loop_
_entity.id
_entity.type
_entity.pdbx_description
1 polymer ?
#
loop_
_entity_poly.entity_id
_entity_poly.type
_entity_poly.pdbx_seq_one_letter_code
_entity_poly.pdbx_strand_id
1 'polypeptide(L)' 'DGMIEVLRNQGLAHRSTVMVGRTHGIHAEPYTLGLKFAGWYCEARRNRERLLAAREEIRYGKISGAVGTYAHLDPEIEA' A
#
# COMPACT_ATOMS: atom_id res chain seq x y z
N ASP A 1 -5.64 -3.68 7.04
CA ASP A 1 -5.44 -4.66 5.94
C ASP A 1 -6.71 -5.20 5.28
N GLY A 2 -7.91 -4.72 5.66
CA GLY A 2 -9.16 -5.26 5.12
C GLY A 2 -9.25 -5.28 3.58
N MET A 3 -8.72 -4.27 2.87
CA MET A 3 -8.67 -4.29 1.41
C MET A 3 -7.84 -5.45 0.85
N ILE A 4 -6.68 -5.75 1.46
CA ILE A 4 -5.80 -6.84 1.04
C ILE A 4 -6.51 -8.18 1.24
N GLU A 5 -7.24 -8.34 2.34
CA GLU A 5 -8.04 -9.54 2.59
C GLU A 5 -9.18 -9.71 1.58
N VAL A 6 -9.88 -8.63 1.24
CA VAL A 6 -10.91 -8.63 0.20
C VAL A 6 -10.32 -9.06 -1.14
N LEU A 7 -9.17 -8.51 -1.55
CA LEU A 7 -8.49 -8.90 -2.79
C LEU A 7 -8.10 -10.38 -2.79
N ARG A 8 -7.58 -10.90 -1.67
CA ARG A 8 -7.27 -12.33 -1.52
C ARG A 8 -8.53 -13.18 -1.68
N ASN A 9 -9.60 -12.82 -0.98
CA ASN A 9 -10.85 -13.58 -0.99
C ASN A 9 -11.49 -13.58 -2.38
N GLN A 10 -11.48 -12.44 -3.09
CA GLN A 10 -11.93 -12.34 -4.49
C GLN A 10 -11.06 -13.20 -5.42
N GLY A 11 -9.74 -13.18 -5.23
CA GLY A 11 -8.82 -14.03 -6.00
C GLY A 11 -9.11 -15.52 -5.87
N LEU A 12 -9.44 -15.97 -4.65
CA LEU A 12 -9.81 -17.37 -4.38
C LEU A 12 -11.20 -17.70 -4.92
N ALA A 13 -12.19 -16.84 -4.70
CA ALA A 13 -13.56 -17.04 -5.17
C ALA A 13 -13.65 -17.16 -6.70
N HIS A 14 -12.81 -16.41 -7.42
CA HIS A 14 -12.77 -16.40 -8.88
C HIS A 14 -11.57 -17.15 -9.49
N ARG A 15 -10.94 -18.05 -8.73
CA ARG A 15 -9.72 -18.79 -9.15
C ARG A 15 -9.84 -19.39 -10.54
N SER A 16 -11.00 -19.98 -10.84
CA SER A 16 -11.28 -20.69 -12.10
C SER A 16 -12.28 -19.97 -13.01
N THR A 17 -12.68 -18.73 -12.68
CA THR A 17 -13.59 -17.94 -13.53
C THR A 17 -12.84 -17.46 -14.76
N VAL A 18 -13.06 -18.09 -15.92
CA VAL A 18 -12.44 -17.72 -17.19
C VAL A 18 -12.94 -16.35 -17.67
N MET A 19 -12.03 -15.52 -18.17
CA MET A 19 -12.32 -14.25 -18.82
C MET A 19 -11.34 -13.97 -19.96
N VAL A 20 -11.72 -13.14 -20.93
CA VAL A 20 -10.82 -12.72 -22.01
C VAL A 20 -9.80 -11.71 -21.50
N GLY A 21 -8.52 -12.01 -21.68
CA GLY A 21 -7.42 -11.07 -21.45
C GLY A 21 -7.48 -9.93 -22.47
N ARG A 22 -6.97 -8.75 -22.09
CA ARG A 22 -6.92 -7.60 -22.99
C ARG A 22 -5.60 -6.86 -22.89
N THR A 23 -5.03 -6.52 -24.04
CA THR A 23 -3.91 -5.59 -24.19
C THR A 23 -4.35 -4.50 -25.16
N HIS A 24 -4.02 -3.23 -24.87
CA HIS A 24 -4.52 -2.08 -25.64
C HIS A 24 -6.06 -2.06 -25.82
N GLY A 25 -6.82 -2.70 -24.91
CA GLY A 25 -8.27 -2.85 -25.02
C GLY A 25 -8.76 -3.94 -25.98
N ILE A 26 -7.86 -4.56 -26.76
CA ILE A 26 -8.18 -5.60 -27.74
C ILE A 26 -8.17 -6.98 -27.06
N HIS A 27 -9.04 -7.89 -27.52
CA HIS A 27 -9.04 -9.27 -27.03
C HIS A 27 -7.71 -9.95 -27.35
N ALA A 28 -7.10 -10.50 -26.31
CA ALA A 28 -5.90 -11.32 -26.41
C ALA A 28 -6.28 -12.78 -26.05
N GLU A 29 -5.52 -13.43 -25.18
CA GLU A 29 -5.76 -14.81 -24.77
C GLU A 29 -6.66 -14.91 -23.51
N PRO A 30 -7.41 -16.02 -23.34
CA PRO A 30 -8.16 -16.27 -22.11
C PRO A 30 -7.25 -16.45 -20.89
N TYR A 31 -7.71 -15.97 -19.74
CA TYR A 31 -7.10 -16.23 -18.43
C TYR A 31 -8.19 -16.23 -17.34
N THR A 32 -7.84 -16.21 -16.05
CA THR A 32 -8.86 -16.20 -14.98
C THR A 32 -8.99 -14.86 -14.28
N LEU A 33 -10.22 -14.50 -13.92
CA LEU A 33 -10.50 -13.31 -13.10
C LEU A 33 -9.79 -13.39 -11.75
N GLY A 34 -9.64 -14.60 -11.18
CA GLY A 34 -8.86 -14.83 -9.97
C GLY A 34 -7.40 -14.40 -10.12
N LEU A 35 -6.77 -14.66 -11.28
CA LEU A 35 -5.40 -14.19 -11.54
C LEU A 35 -5.32 -12.67 -11.56
N LYS A 36 -6.38 -11.97 -12.02
CA LYS A 36 -6.44 -10.50 -11.96
C LYS A 36 -6.40 -9.98 -10.53
N PHE A 37 -7.27 -10.52 -9.67
CA PHE A 37 -7.31 -10.16 -8.25
C PHE A 37 -6.01 -10.53 -7.54
N ALA A 38 -5.38 -11.65 -7.89
CA ALA A 38 -4.09 -12.06 -7.34
C ALA A 38 -2.98 -11.04 -7.65
N GLY A 39 -2.96 -10.50 -8.87
CA GLY A 39 -2.05 -9.41 -9.25
C GLY A 39 -2.22 -8.18 -8.35
N TRP A 40 -3.46 -7.72 -8.15
CA TRP A 40 -3.78 -6.60 -7.26
C TRP A 40 -3.45 -6.89 -5.79
N TYR A 41 -3.71 -8.10 -5.31
CA TYR A 41 -3.36 -8.52 -3.96
C TYR A 41 -1.85 -8.42 -3.70
N CYS A 42 -1.03 -8.94 -4.63
CA CYS A 42 0.43 -8.86 -4.53
C CYS A 42 0.93 -7.42 -4.54
N GLU A 43 0.33 -6.56 -5.37
CA GLU A 43 0.67 -5.14 -5.41
C GLU A 43 0.29 -4.42 -4.11
N ALA A 44 -0.92 -4.64 -3.61
CA ALA A 44 -1.39 -4.05 -2.36
C ALA A 44 -0.51 -4.45 -1.17
N ARG A 45 0.01 -5.69 -1.13
CA ARG A 45 0.96 -6.12 -0.11
C ARG A 45 2.28 -5.36 -0.15
N ARG A 46 2.88 -5.19 -1.34
CA ARG A 46 4.09 -4.35 -1.50
C ARG A 46 3.83 -2.91 -1.08
N ASN A 47 2.67 -2.37 -1.43
CA ASN A 47 2.30 -0.99 -1.05
C ASN A 47 2.08 -0.83 0.46
N ARG A 48 1.58 -1.87 1.14
CA ARG A 48 1.48 -1.85 2.61
C ARG A 48 2.85 -1.72 3.27
N GLU A 49 3.84 -2.47 2.79
CA GLU A 49 5.22 -2.38 3.31
C GLU A 49 5.79 -0.98 3.10
N ARG A 50 5.60 -0.41 1.90
CA ARG A 50 5.98 0.98 1.59
C ARG A 50 5.29 2.00 2.50
N LEU A 51 3.99 1.83 2.75
CA LEU A 51 3.23 2.73 3.62
C LEU A 51 3.71 2.65 5.08
N LEU A 52 4.03 1.45 5.58
CA LEU A 52 4.61 1.30 6.91
C LEU A 52 5.97 1.97 7.01
N ALA A 53 6.83 1.78 6.01
CA ALA A 53 8.14 2.44 5.95
C ALA A 53 7.99 3.96 5.93
N ALA A 54 7.13 4.50 5.05
CA ALA A 54 6.86 5.93 4.97
C ALA A 54 6.29 6.48 6.29
N ARG A 55 5.42 5.72 6.97
CA ARG A 55 4.89 6.13 8.28
C ARG A 55 6.00 6.26 9.31
N GLU A 56 6.93 5.30 9.40
CA GLU A 56 8.05 5.40 10.34
C GLU A 56 9.00 6.56 9.98
N GLU A 57 9.21 6.82 8.68
CA GLU A 57 10.03 7.95 8.21
C GLU A 57 9.46 9.31 8.63
N ILE A 58 8.14 9.48 8.61
CA ILE A 58 7.47 10.74 8.98
C ILE A 58 7.04 10.83 10.45
N ARG A 59 7.31 9.80 11.26
CA ARG A 59 6.87 9.73 12.66
C ARG A 59 7.76 10.56 13.60
N TYR A 60 8.07 11.78 13.21
CA TYR A 60 8.88 12.72 13.98
C TYR A 60 8.13 14.04 14.14
N GLY A 61 8.10 14.56 15.36
CA GLY A 61 7.62 15.90 15.68
C GLY A 61 8.80 16.85 15.91
N LYS A 62 8.51 18.15 16.00
CA LYS A 62 9.50 19.16 16.37
C LYS A 62 8.90 20.26 17.23
N ILE A 63 9.54 20.58 18.34
CA ILE A 63 9.20 21.70 19.25
C ILE A 63 10.48 22.50 19.56
N SER A 64 11.34 22.77 18.58
CA SER A 64 12.69 23.33 18.81
C SER A 64 12.82 24.85 18.69
N GLY A 65 11.70 25.58 18.80
CA GLY A 65 11.65 27.04 18.71
C GLY A 65 11.77 27.60 17.28
N ALA A 66 11.90 28.92 17.16
CA ALA A 66 11.72 29.68 15.91
C ALA A 66 12.53 29.17 14.71
N VAL A 67 13.78 28.76 14.94
CA VAL A 67 14.69 28.24 13.90
C VAL A 67 15.25 26.85 14.22
N GLY A 68 14.73 26.17 15.26
CA GLY A 68 15.14 24.80 15.61
C GLY A 68 16.43 24.69 16.42
N THR A 69 16.85 25.74 17.13
CA THR A 69 18.11 25.80 17.88
C THR A 69 17.93 25.67 19.39
N TYR A 70 16.71 25.50 19.89
CA TYR A 70 16.42 25.43 21.34
C TYR A 70 16.82 26.69 22.14
N ALA A 71 17.00 27.84 21.48
CA ALA A 71 17.47 29.08 22.12
C ALA A 71 16.60 29.61 23.28
N HIS A 72 15.31 29.24 23.30
CA HIS A 72 14.34 29.67 24.31
C HIS A 72 13.56 28.50 24.94
N LEU A 73 13.96 27.26 24.66
CA LEU A 73 13.26 26.06 25.11
C LEU A 73 14.27 24.97 25.42
N ASP A 74 14.16 24.35 26.61
CA ASP A 74 14.97 23.18 26.95
C ASP A 74 14.61 21.99 26.03
N PRO A 75 15.59 21.28 25.42
CA PRO A 75 15.34 20.07 24.64
C PRO A 75 14.53 18.99 25.36
N GLU A 76 14.57 18.93 26.70
CA GLU A 76 13.74 17.99 27.49
C GLU A 76 12.23 18.20 27.27
N ILE A 77 11.79 19.38 26.80
CA ILE A 77 10.39 19.66 26.51
C ILE A 77 9.93 19.01 25.19
N GLU A 78 10.86 18.72 24.27
CA GLU A 78 10.58 18.05 22.99
C GLU A 78 10.72 16.51 23.05
N ALA A 79 11.58 16.02 23.95
CA ALA A 79 11.96 14.61 24.11
C ALA A 79 10.78 13.68 24.45
#